data_AF-A0A1G9E3E5-F1
#
_entry.id   AF-A0A1G9E3E5-F1
#
_cell.length_a   1.000
_cell.length_b   1.000
_cell.length_c   1.000
_cell.angle_alpha   90.00
_cell.angle_beta   90.00
_cell.angle_gamma   90.00
#
_symmetry.space_group_name_H-M   'P 1'
#
loop_
_entity.id
_entity.type
_entity.pdbx_description
1 polymer ?
#
loop_
_entity_poly.entity_id
_entity_poly.type
_entity_poly.pdbx_seq_one_letter_code
_entity_poly.pdbx_strand_id
1 'polypeptide(L)'
;MGRNYFTEEERRELEENPFVEKASTKAVTYSEAFKDHFAKEKALGKGPTQIFRDADFDVIALGKDRIKTFSRRIKNMSHRPEGFMDLRSESSGRPRTKERTQEEEIAHLKHKV
;
A
#
# COMPACT_ATOMS: atom_id res chain seq x y z
N MET A 1 19.37 -9.16 10.91
CA MET A 1 18.80 -8.46 9.74
C MET A 1 18.87 -6.97 10.02
N GLY A 2 19.54 -6.19 9.16
CA GLY A 2 19.69 -4.75 9.29
C GLY A 2 18.34 -4.04 9.15
N ARG A 3 18.09 -3.06 10.02
CA ARG A 3 16.93 -2.17 9.92
C ARG A 3 17.28 -1.08 8.90
N ASN A 4 16.87 -1.27 7.65
CA ASN A 4 17.08 -0.28 6.60
C ASN A 4 16.00 0.80 6.74
N TYR A 5 16.27 1.81 7.56
CA TYR A 5 15.40 2.99 7.65
C TYR A 5 15.68 3.92 6.49
N PHE A 6 14.62 4.55 5.99
CA PHE A 6 14.75 5.60 4.99
C PHE A 6 15.25 6.89 5.64
N THR A 7 16.18 7.56 4.97
CA THR A 7 16.59 8.93 5.32
C THR A 7 15.47 9.92 4.99
N GLU A 8 15.61 11.15 5.46
CA GLU A 8 14.66 12.23 5.14
C GLU A 8 14.62 12.52 3.62
N GLU A 9 15.79 12.46 2.98
CA GLU A 9 15.96 12.67 1.54
C GLU A 9 15.26 11.57 0.74
N GLU A 10 15.55 10.29 1.05
CA GLU A 10 14.90 9.15 0.38
C GLU A 10 13.39 9.17 0.56
N ARG A 11 12.89 9.60 1.73
CA ARG A 11 11.45 9.75 1.96
C ARG A 11 10.82 10.82 1.09
N ARG A 12 11.51 11.96 0.90
CA ARG A 12 11.02 13.06 0.09
C ARG A 12 10.95 12.66 -1.38
N GLU A 13 11.99 12.00 -1.89
CA GLU A 13 12.00 11.44 -3.25
C GLU A 13 10.86 10.43 -3.46
N LEU A 14 10.61 9.57 -2.47
CA LEU A 14 9.48 8.64 -2.51
C LEU A 14 8.14 9.36 -2.50
N GLU A 15 7.98 10.44 -1.73
CA GLU A 15 6.73 11.22 -1.66
C GLU A 15 6.48 12.07 -2.91
N GLU A 16 7.50 12.40 -3.69
CA GLU A 16 7.35 13.06 -5.00
C GLU A 16 6.82 12.12 -6.09
N ASN A 17 6.94 10.80 -5.89
CA ASN A 17 6.48 9.82 -6.85
C ASN A 17 4.95 9.61 -6.76
N PRO A 18 4.19 9.76 -7.87
CA PRO A 18 2.73 9.63 -7.87
C PRO A 18 2.23 8.22 -7.48
N PHE A 19 3.10 7.22 -7.51
CA PHE A 19 2.78 5.86 -7.11
C PHE A 19 2.84 5.61 -5.60
N VAL A 20 3.31 6.60 -4.81
CA VAL A 20 3.40 6.55 -3.36
C VAL A 20 2.31 7.41 -2.72
N GLU A 21 1.57 6.84 -1.78
CA GLU A 21 0.60 7.60 -0.97
C GLU A 21 1.27 8.23 0.25
N LYS A 22 2.23 7.52 0.85
CA LYS A 22 2.93 7.98 2.06
C LYS A 22 4.26 7.25 2.25
N ALA A 23 5.32 7.97 2.58
CA ALA A 23 6.59 7.38 2.99
C ALA A 23 6.88 7.66 4.48
N SER A 24 7.01 6.60 5.26
CA SER A 24 7.50 6.67 6.64
C SER A 24 8.94 6.15 6.71
N THR A 25 9.65 6.44 7.79
CA THR A 25 11.05 5.98 8.01
C THR A 25 11.21 4.47 7.89
N LYS A 26 10.15 3.69 8.12
CA LYS A 26 10.21 2.22 8.12
C LYS A 26 9.54 1.58 6.89
N ALA A 27 8.55 2.25 6.31
CA ALA A 27 7.62 1.65 5.35
C ALA A 27 7.09 2.68 4.36
N VAL A 28 6.77 2.20 3.16
CA VAL A 28 6.13 2.96 2.09
C VAL A 28 4.73 2.41 1.87
N THR A 29 3.75 3.30 1.82
CA THR A 29 2.38 3.00 1.42
C THR A 29 2.26 3.33 -0.07
N TYR A 30 1.96 2.30 -0.86
CA TYR A 30 1.80 2.43 -2.30
C TYR A 30 0.33 2.63 -2.67
N SER A 31 0.11 3.50 -3.64
CA SER A 31 -1.20 3.77 -4.22
C SER A 31 -1.85 2.53 -4.81
N GLU A 32 -3.18 2.52 -4.84
CA GLU A 32 -3.95 1.48 -5.53
C GLU A 32 -3.62 1.43 -7.03
N ALA A 33 -3.41 2.58 -7.66
CA ALA A 33 -2.99 2.70 -9.07
C ALA A 33 -1.68 1.95 -9.34
N PHE A 34 -0.69 2.09 -8.45
CA PHE A 34 0.58 1.36 -8.60
C PHE A 34 0.40 -0.14 -8.43
N LYS A 35 -0.43 -0.59 -7.49
CA LYS A 35 -0.69 -2.03 -7.28
C LYS A 35 -1.30 -2.66 -8.54
N ASP A 36 -2.24 -1.96 -9.17
CA ASP A 36 -2.86 -2.39 -10.42
C ASP A 36 -1.88 -2.38 -11.60
N HIS A 37 -1.12 -1.29 -11.77
CA HIS A 37 -0.06 -1.21 -12.78
C HIS A 37 0.95 -2.35 -12.60
N PHE A 38 1.41 -2.59 -11.38
CA PHE A 38 2.34 -3.67 -11.07
C PHE A 38 1.78 -5.04 -11.42
N ALA A 39 0.51 -5.31 -11.11
CA ALA A 39 -0.13 -6.58 -11.44
C ALA A 39 -0.20 -6.80 -12.96
N LYS A 40 -0.55 -5.77 -13.73
CA LYS A 40 -0.59 -5.80 -15.20
C LYS A 40 0.79 -6.08 -15.79
N GLU A 41 1.80 -5.29 -15.43
CA GLU A 41 3.17 -5.46 -15.94
C GLU A 41 3.76 -6.82 -15.55
N LYS A 42 3.42 -7.31 -14.35
CA LYS A 42 3.85 -8.65 -13.92
C LYS A 42 3.17 -9.76 -14.72
N ALA A 43 1.91 -9.58 -15.12
CA ALA A 43 1.21 -10.52 -16.01
C ALA A 43 1.82 -10.53 -17.43
N LEU A 44 2.38 -9.40 -17.88
CA LEU A 44 3.15 -9.31 -19.13
C LEU A 44 4.54 -9.96 -19.04
N GLY A 45 4.92 -10.48 -17.87
CA GLY A 45 6.18 -11.19 -17.66
C GLY A 45 7.35 -10.31 -17.19
N LYS A 46 7.14 -9.02 -16.92
CA LYS A 46 8.21 -8.17 -16.40
C LYS A 46 8.63 -8.58 -14.99
N GLY A 47 9.94 -8.48 -14.72
CA GLY A 47 10.51 -8.73 -13.41
C GLY A 47 10.09 -7.64 -12.40
N PRO A 48 9.88 -7.97 -11.11
CA PRO A 48 9.40 -7.01 -10.13
C PRO A 48 10.36 -5.82 -9.95
N THR A 49 11.68 -6.07 -9.96
CA THR A 49 12.69 -5.00 -9.91
C THR A 49 12.61 -4.06 -11.11
N GLN A 50 12.32 -4.59 -12.31
CA GLN A 50 12.19 -3.77 -13.51
C GLN A 50 10.95 -2.88 -13.41
N ILE A 51 9.83 -3.40 -12.92
CA ILE A 51 8.60 -2.61 -12.77
C ILE A 51 8.80 -1.44 -11.79
N PHE A 52 9.50 -1.66 -10.68
CA PHE A 52 9.85 -0.58 -9.76
C PHE A 52 10.77 0.45 -10.41
N ARG A 53 11.75 0.00 -11.22
CA ARG A 53 12.64 0.91 -11.94
C ARG A 53 11.92 1.71 -13.02
N ASP A 54 11.00 1.09 -13.76
CA ASP A 54 10.16 1.73 -14.77
C ASP A 54 9.21 2.78 -14.14
N ALA A 55 8.83 2.56 -12.88
CA ALA A 55 8.01 3.46 -12.08
C ALA A 55 8.83 4.48 -11.27
N ASP A 56 10.09 4.73 -11.66
CA ASP A 56 10.97 5.73 -11.07
C ASP A 56 11.27 5.52 -9.56
N PHE A 57 11.36 4.25 -9.14
CA PHE A 57 11.84 3.92 -7.79
C PHE A 57 13.32 3.57 -7.80
N ASP A 58 14.06 4.10 -6.82
CA ASP A 58 15.40 3.59 -6.53
C ASP A 58 15.33 2.20 -5.88
N VAL A 59 15.47 1.18 -6.73
CA VAL A 59 15.48 -0.24 -6.32
C VAL A 59 16.64 -0.62 -5.39
N ILE A 60 17.73 0.16 -5.39
CA ILE A 60 18.89 -0.06 -4.52
C ILE A 60 18.54 0.42 -3.11
N ALA A 61 18.08 1.66 -2.96
CA ALA A 61 17.61 2.22 -1.70
C ALA A 61 16.42 1.43 -1.11
N LEU A 62 15.46 1.03 -1.97
CA LEU A 62 14.29 0.26 -1.54
C LEU A 62 14.68 -1.12 -0.99
N GLY A 63 15.65 -1.77 -1.65
CA GLY A 63 16.15 -3.10 -1.30
C GLY A 63 15.29 -4.26 -1.79
N LYS A 64 15.95 -5.37 -2.11
CA LYS A 64 15.35 -6.56 -2.73
C LYS A 64 14.23 -7.20 -1.89
N ASP A 65 14.36 -7.20 -0.57
CA ASP A 65 13.36 -7.81 0.33
C ASP A 65 12.03 -7.06 0.33
N ARG A 66 12.04 -5.72 0.22
CA ARG A 66 10.82 -4.92 0.12
C ARG A 66 10.09 -5.22 -1.19
N ILE A 67 10.81 -5.24 -2.31
CA ILE A 67 10.28 -5.58 -3.64
C ILE A 67 9.68 -7.00 -3.64
N LYS A 68 10.41 -7.98 -3.09
CA LYS A 68 9.95 -9.38 -2.99
C LYS A 68 8.67 -9.50 -2.14
N THR A 69 8.66 -8.84 -0.98
CA THR A 69 7.51 -8.84 -0.07
C THR A 69 6.30 -8.18 -0.71
N PHE A 70 6.50 -7.06 -1.41
CA PHE A 70 5.45 -6.38 -2.16
C PHE A 70 4.88 -7.29 -3.26
N SER A 71 5.72 -7.86 -4.11
CA SER A 71 5.27 -8.75 -5.18
C SER A 71 4.45 -9.94 -4.66
N ARG A 72 4.83 -10.51 -3.51
CA ARG A 72 4.05 -11.58 -2.85
C ARG A 72 2.69 -11.08 -2.37
N ARG A 73 2.63 -9.87 -1.77
CA ARG A 73 1.37 -9.28 -1.30
C ARG A 73 0.41 -8.99 -2.45
N ILE A 74 0.90 -8.40 -3.54
CA ILE A 74 0.08 -8.10 -4.72
C ILE A 74 -0.49 -9.36 -5.34
N LYS A 75 0.32 -10.41 -5.50
CA LYS A 75 -0.18 -11.72 -5.95
C LYS A 75 -1.30 -12.24 -5.06
N ASN A 76 -1.17 -12.14 -3.74
CA ASN A 76 -2.21 -12.59 -2.82
C ASN A 76 -3.47 -11.71 -2.87
N MET A 77 -3.32 -10.40 -3.12
CA MET A 77 -4.44 -9.46 -3.25
C MET A 77 -5.19 -9.65 -4.57
N SER A 78 -4.50 -9.96 -5.67
CA SER A 78 -5.14 -10.17 -6.98
C SER A 78 -6.06 -11.39 -7.02
N HIS A 79 -5.97 -12.31 -6.04
CA HIS A 79 -6.89 -13.42 -5.89
C HIS A 79 -8.16 -13.08 -5.08
N ARG A 80 -8.26 -11.87 -4.53
CA ARG A 80 -9.40 -11.43 -3.72
C ARG A 80 -10.49 -10.82 -4.60
N PRO A 81 -11.78 -11.01 -4.27
CA PRO A 81 -12.88 -10.37 -4.98
C PRO A 81 -12.86 -8.84 -4.83
N GLU A 82 -12.36 -8.32 -3.70
CA GLU A 82 -12.26 -6.89 -3.42
C GLU A 82 -11.04 -6.22 -4.09
N GLY A 83 -10.19 -6.99 -4.77
CA GLY A 83 -8.99 -6.49 -5.45
C GLY A 83 -7.95 -5.90 -4.48
N PHE A 84 -7.53 -4.66 -4.76
CA PHE A 84 -6.47 -3.96 -4.02
C PHE A 84 -6.97 -2.96 -2.97
N MET A 85 -8.30 -2.89 -2.75
CA MET A 85 -8.93 -1.98 -1.80
C MET A 85 -8.49 -2.23 -0.35
N ASP A 86 -8.31 -1.15 0.41
CA ASP A 86 -8.06 -1.24 1.85
C ASP A 86 -9.37 -1.42 2.62
N LEU A 87 -9.60 -2.64 3.11
CA LEU A 87 -10.81 -3.03 3.83
C LEU A 87 -10.76 -2.75 5.33
N ARG A 88 -9.70 -2.09 5.82
CA ARG A 88 -9.57 -1.79 7.26
C ARG A 88 -10.64 -0.85 7.78
N SER A 89 -11.22 -0.01 6.91
CA SER A 89 -12.38 0.83 7.24
C SER A 89 -13.66 0.03 7.44
N GLU A 90 -13.84 -1.04 6.66
CA GLU A 90 -15.05 -1.88 6.70
C GLU A 90 -14.99 -2.97 7.77
N SER A 91 -13.79 -3.43 8.13
CA SER A 91 -13.59 -4.46 9.15
C SER A 91 -13.37 -3.82 10.53
N SER A 92 -14.45 -3.51 11.23
CA SER A 92 -14.41 -2.90 12.57
C SER A 92 -13.89 -3.85 13.69
N GLY A 93 -13.19 -4.92 13.34
CA GLY A 93 -12.60 -5.85 14.29
C GLY A 93 -13.63 -6.53 15.19
N ARG A 94 -13.43 -6.46 16.52
CA ARG A 94 -14.33 -7.08 17.50
C ARG A 94 -15.73 -6.45 17.39
N PRO A 95 -16.79 -7.24 17.24
CA PRO A 95 -18.15 -6.71 17.18
C PRO A 95 -18.46 -5.94 18.47
N ARG A 96 -19.01 -4.73 18.32
CA ARG A 96 -19.40 -3.87 19.45
C ARG A 96 -20.59 -4.50 20.16
N THR A 97 -20.55 -4.57 21.48
CA THR A 97 -21.61 -5.15 22.33
C THR A 97 -22.71 -4.17 22.73
N LYS A 98 -22.57 -2.87 22.39
CA LYS A 98 -23.51 -1.80 22.72
C LYS A 98 -24.00 -1.10 21.45
N GLU A 99 -25.30 -0.85 21.37
CA GLU A 99 -25.94 -0.11 20.27
C GLU A 99 -25.50 1.37 20.24
N ARG A 100 -25.41 1.94 19.05
CA ARG A 100 -25.10 3.38 18.85
C ARG A 100 -26.33 4.21 19.17
N THR A 101 -26.12 5.37 19.78
CA THR A 101 -27.14 6.42 19.77
C THR A 101 -27.20 7.08 18.38
N GLN A 102 -28.33 7.72 18.06
CA GLN A 102 -28.54 8.36 16.75
C GLN A 102 -27.45 9.40 16.41
N GLU A 103 -26.94 10.13 17.41
CA GLU A 103 -25.88 11.12 17.23
C GLU A 103 -24.52 10.47 16.90
N GLU A 104 -24.18 9.35 17.55
CA GLU A 104 -22.97 8.58 17.24
C GLU A 104 -23.02 7.99 15.82
N GLU A 105 -24.21 7.60 15.36
CA GLU A 105 -24.39 7.07 14.02
C GLU A 105 -24.18 8.13 12.93
N ILE A 106 -24.74 9.33 13.14
CA ILE A 106 -24.55 10.46 12.23
C ILE A 106 -23.08 10.87 12.16
N ALA A 107 -22.38 10.92 13.30
CA ALA A 107 -20.94 11.23 13.33
C ALA A 107 -20.11 10.19 12.57
N HIS A 108 -20.44 8.91 12.74
CA HIS A 108 -19.77 7.83 12.01
C HIS A 108 -20.01 7.90 10.51
N LEU A 109 -21.26 8.14 10.08
CA LEU A 109 -21.60 8.27 8.66
C LEU A 109 -20.90 9.48 8.02
N LYS A 110 -20.80 10.61 8.72
CA LYS A 110 -20.06 11.80 8.23
C LYS A 110 -18.57 11.57 8.05
N HIS A 111 -17.95 10.71 8.86
CA HIS A 111 -16.52 10.38 8.74
C HIS A 111 -16.24 9.31 7.67
N LYS A 112 -17.27 8.66 7.13
CA LYS A 112 -17.15 7.63 6.08
C LYS A 112 -17.21 8.24 4.66
N VAL A 113 -17.50 9.53 4.53
CA VAL A 113 -17.56 10.32 3.27
C VAL A 113 -16.23 11.04 3.06
#